data_AF-A0A815I526-F1
#
_entry.id   AF-A0A815I526-F1
#
_cell.length_a   1.000
_cell.length_b   1.000
_cell.length_c   1.000
_cell.angle_alpha   90.00
_cell.angle_beta   90.00
_cell.angle_gamma   90.00
#
_symmetry.space_group_name_H-M   'P 1'
#
loop_
_entity.id
_entity.type
_entity.pdbx_description
1 polymer ?
#
loop_
_entity_poly.entity_id
_entity_poly.type
_entity_poly.pdbx_seq_one_letter_code
_entity_poly.pdbx_strand_id
1 'polypeptide(L)'
;MNDQCTGYYPASHGPYDVIIYSPTFEQHLIGIDNVFNRIKESGLTLKPSKCFFCRHELKYLGYIISAVGIRPDPDKLEAVRSFPVPFKPKGVLAFLGLRGYYRRFIKNYAEIAEPLFDQRKA
;
A
#
# COMPACT_ATOMS: atom_id res chain seq x y z
N MET A 1 -3.80 25.17 2.31
CA MET A 1 -3.14 24.17 3.19
C MET A 1 -4.04 22.96 3.17
N ASN A 2 -3.53 21.83 2.65
CA ASN A 2 -4.33 20.63 2.41
C ASN A 2 -4.38 19.80 3.69
N ASP A 3 -5.40 20.03 4.53
CA ASP A 3 -5.66 19.31 5.78
C ASP A 3 -6.30 17.94 5.52
N GLN A 4 -5.69 17.16 4.63
CA GLN A 4 -6.20 15.84 4.29
C GLN A 4 -5.89 14.85 5.42
N CYS A 5 -6.90 14.09 5.78
CA CYS A 5 -6.84 13.06 6.82
C CYS A 5 -7.15 11.69 6.22
N THR A 6 -6.31 10.72 6.58
CA THR A 6 -6.37 9.31 6.21
C THR A 6 -6.42 8.46 7.46
N GLY A 7 -7.16 7.36 7.43
CA GLY A 7 -7.19 6.39 8.52
C GLY A 7 -7.29 4.96 8.01
N TYR A 8 -6.75 4.02 8.78
CA TYR A 8 -6.77 2.58 8.50
C TYR A 8 -7.43 1.83 9.64
N TYR A 9 -8.45 1.03 9.30
CA TYR A 9 -9.33 0.40 10.26
C TYR A 9 -9.45 -1.08 9.91
N PRO A 10 -8.54 -1.93 10.43
CA PRO A 10 -8.61 -3.36 10.16
C PRO A 10 -9.65 -4.02 11.07
N ALA A 11 -10.47 -4.88 10.48
CA ALA A 11 -11.43 -5.71 11.19
C ALA A 11 -10.73 -6.69 12.14
N SER A 12 -11.42 -7.08 13.21
CA SER A 12 -10.87 -8.01 14.20
C SER A 12 -10.72 -9.44 13.65
N HIS A 13 -11.59 -9.90 12.75
CA HIS A 13 -11.54 -11.22 12.10
C HIS A 13 -11.84 -11.08 10.59
N GLY A 14 -10.88 -11.44 9.72
CA GLY A 14 -11.00 -11.38 8.25
C GLY A 14 -10.04 -10.37 7.57
N PRO A 15 -9.83 -10.45 6.24
CA PRO A 15 -8.88 -9.60 5.49
C PRO A 15 -9.46 -8.21 5.16
N TYR A 16 -10.41 -7.73 5.96
CA TYR A 16 -11.14 -6.51 5.65
C TYR A 16 -10.47 -5.31 6.30
N ASP A 17 -9.91 -4.48 5.44
CA ASP A 17 -9.33 -3.20 5.79
C ASP A 17 -10.24 -2.10 5.27
N VAL A 18 -10.66 -1.18 6.14
CA VAL A 18 -11.36 0.03 5.72
C VAL A 18 -10.36 1.18 5.69
N ILE A 19 -10.37 1.95 4.61
CA ILE A 19 -9.60 3.19 4.48
C ILE A 19 -10.58 4.32 4.29
N ILE A 20 -10.45 5.34 5.14
CA ILE A 20 -11.23 6.58 5.03
C ILE A 20 -10.27 7.66 4.58
N TYR A 21 -10.67 8.42 3.56
CA TYR A 21 -9.94 9.58 3.07
C TYR A 21 -10.92 10.76 2.97
N SER A 22 -10.48 11.93 3.42
CA SER A 22 -11.30 13.14 3.34
C SER A 22 -10.45 14.39 3.10
N PRO A 23 -10.97 15.37 2.34
CA PRO A 23 -10.28 16.63 2.04
C PRO A 23 -9.91 17.49 3.26
N THR A 24 -10.75 17.48 4.30
CA THR A 24 -10.56 18.23 5.54
C THR A 24 -10.74 17.33 6.76
N PHE A 25 -10.24 17.77 7.92
CA PHE A 25 -10.39 17.06 9.17
C PHE A 25 -11.86 16.94 9.61
N GLU A 26 -12.67 17.98 9.44
CA GLU A 26 -14.09 18.00 9.80
C GLU A 26 -14.87 16.97 8.98
N GLN A 27 -14.62 16.94 7.66
CA GLN A 27 -15.22 15.93 6.78
C GLN A 27 -14.76 14.52 7.13
N HIS A 28 -13.50 14.38 7.59
CA HIS A 28 -12.97 13.11 8.04
C HIS A 28 -13.70 12.57 9.28
N LEU A 29 -13.98 13.42 10.27
CA LEU A 29 -14.73 13.02 11.46
C LEU A 29 -16.14 12.54 11.10
N ILE A 30 -16.82 13.22 10.18
CA ILE A 30 -18.12 12.79 9.66
C ILE A 30 -18.00 11.42 8.97
N GLY A 31 -16.96 11.23 8.16
CA GLY A 31 -16.68 9.95 7.51
C GLY A 31 -16.44 8.81 8.50
N ILE A 32 -15.67 9.07 9.56
CA ILE A 32 -15.40 8.11 10.64
C ILE A 32 -16.70 7.69 11.32
N ASP A 33 -17.53 8.67 11.71
CA ASP A 33 -18.79 8.39 12.41
C ASP A 33 -19.73 7.53 11.56
N ASN A 34 -19.88 7.87 10.27
CA ASN A 34 -20.67 7.09 9.32
C ASN A 34 -20.17 5.64 9.17
N VAL A 35 -18.85 5.45 9.08
CA VAL A 35 -18.25 4.12 8.96
C VAL A 35 -18.42 3.33 10.25
N PHE A 36 -18.23 3.95 11.41
CA PHE A 36 -18.42 3.29 12.70
C PHE A 36 -19.86 2.86 12.93
N ASN A 37 -20.82 3.69 12.55
CA ASN A 37 -22.24 3.35 12.63
C ASN A 37 -22.56 2.12 11.75
N ARG A 38 -22.07 2.06 10.51
CA ARG A 38 -22.24 0.89 9.62
C ARG A 38 -21.57 -0.38 10.16
N ILE A 39 -20.37 -0.26 10.73
CA ILE A 39 -19.67 -1.40 11.35
C ILE A 39 -20.49 -1.93 12.53
N LYS A 40 -21.02 -1.04 13.37
CA LYS A 40 -21.87 -1.39 14.51
C LYS A 40 -23.17 -2.06 14.06
N GLU A 41 -23.85 -1.52 13.05
CA GLU A 41 -25.10 -2.06 12.49
C GLU A 41 -24.90 -3.46 11.87
N SER A 42 -23.74 -3.72 11.28
CA SER A 42 -23.39 -5.04 10.72
C SER A 42 -22.92 -6.07 11.75
N GLY A 43 -22.84 -5.70 13.04
CA GLY A 43 -22.34 -6.58 14.11
C GLY A 43 -20.84 -6.87 14.02
N LEU A 44 -20.09 -6.10 13.22
CA LEU A 44 -18.64 -6.21 13.10
C LEU A 44 -17.93 -5.45 14.24
N THR A 45 -16.70 -5.84 14.53
CA THR A 45 -15.85 -5.15 15.51
C THR A 45 -14.50 -4.79 14.91
N LEU A 46 -13.97 -3.64 15.33
CA LEU A 46 -12.62 -3.20 15.00
C LEU A 46 -11.64 -3.70 16.06
N LYS A 47 -10.38 -3.92 15.67
CA LYS A 47 -9.29 -4.18 16.62
C LYS A 47 -8.55 -2.86 16.92
N PRO A 48 -8.80 -2.18 18.05
CA PRO A 48 -8.29 -0.83 18.28
C PRO A 48 -6.76 -0.72 18.18
N SER A 49 -6.04 -1.77 18.62
CA SER A 49 -4.58 -1.83 18.58
C SER A 49 -3.99 -1.81 17.17
N LYS A 50 -4.82 -1.98 16.13
CA LYS A 50 -4.40 -1.95 14.72
C LYS A 50 -5.04 -0.79 13.95
N CYS A 51 -5.90 0.01 14.58
CA CYS A 51 -6.53 1.16 13.94
C CYS A 51 -5.62 2.39 14.01
N PHE A 52 -5.55 3.14 12.92
CA PHE A 52 -4.86 4.42 12.86
C PHE A 52 -5.86 5.49 12.41
N PHE A 53 -6.04 6.53 13.23
CA PHE A 53 -7.04 7.58 13.02
C PHE A 53 -6.36 8.90 12.64
N CYS A 54 -7.02 9.67 11.76
CA CYS A 54 -6.69 11.06 11.45
C CYS A 54 -5.18 11.29 11.21
N ARG A 55 -4.60 10.55 10.26
CA ARG A 55 -3.19 10.66 9.87
C ARG A 55 -3.06 11.42 8.55
N HIS A 56 -1.99 12.20 8.38
CA HIS A 56 -1.67 12.81 7.08
C HIS A 56 -1.06 11.82 6.08
N GLU A 57 -0.45 10.75 6.58
CA GLU A 57 0.08 9.65 5.77
C GLU A 57 -0.32 8.29 6.35
N LEU A 58 -0.57 7.33 5.46
CA LEU A 58 -0.93 5.96 5.82
C LEU A 58 -0.06 4.95 5.07
N LYS A 59 0.51 3.98 5.81
CA LYS A 59 1.12 2.78 5.22
C LYS A 59 0.03 1.75 4.92
N TYR A 60 -0.12 1.37 3.65
CA TYR A 60 -1.08 0.37 3.21
C TYR A 60 -0.56 -0.44 2.02
N LEU A 61 -0.59 -1.77 2.13
CA LEU A 61 -0.14 -2.71 1.10
C LEU A 61 1.25 -2.37 0.51
N GLY A 62 2.22 -1.99 1.35
CA GLY A 62 3.58 -1.65 0.88
C GLY A 62 3.68 -0.30 0.14
N TYR A 63 2.65 0.54 0.25
CA TYR A 63 2.67 1.94 -0.17
C TYR A 63 2.48 2.87 1.02
N ILE A 64 2.94 4.10 0.85
CA ILE A 64 2.57 5.25 1.66
C ILE A 64 1.61 6.10 0.85
N ILE A 65 0.43 6.34 1.41
CA ILE A 65 -0.64 7.15 0.83
C ILE A 65 -0.68 8.46 1.61
N SER A 66 -0.62 9.58 0.89
CA SER A 66 -0.58 10.92 1.47
C SER A 66 -1.32 11.92 0.58
N ALA A 67 -1.41 13.17 1.04
CA ALA A 67 -1.97 14.25 0.23
C ALA A 67 -1.18 14.57 -1.05
N VAL A 68 0.11 14.22 -1.08
CA VAL A 68 0.98 14.41 -2.24
C VAL A 68 0.79 13.28 -3.26
N GLY A 69 0.16 12.18 -2.86
CA GLY A 69 -0.09 11.00 -3.69
C GLY A 69 0.37 9.70 -3.04
N ILE A 70 0.53 8.68 -3.87
CA ILE A 70 0.93 7.33 -3.48
C ILE A 70 2.42 7.14 -3.81
N ARG A 71 3.20 6.61 -2.88
CA ARG A 71 4.61 6.24 -3.09
C ARG A 71 4.92 4.87 -2.48
N PRO A 72 5.94 4.13 -2.96
CA PRO A 72 6.36 2.88 -2.31
C PRO A 72 6.80 3.12 -0.86
N ASP A 73 6.50 2.17 0.02
CA ASP A 73 7.03 2.15 1.38
C ASP A 73 8.54 1.86 1.35
N PRO A 74 9.41 2.77 1.83
CA PRO A 74 10.85 2.57 1.85
C PRO A 74 11.27 1.26 2.52
N ASP A 75 10.55 0.83 3.56
CA ASP A 75 10.84 -0.42 4.27
C ASP A 75 10.64 -1.64 3.37
N LYS A 76 9.72 -1.56 2.41
CA LYS A 76 9.46 -2.61 1.43
C LYS A 76 10.35 -2.51 0.19
N LEU A 77 10.92 -1.33 -0.07
CA LEU A 77 11.95 -1.17 -1.09
C LEU A 77 13.27 -1.80 -0.68
N GLU A 78 13.54 -1.96 0.63
CA GLU A 78 14.77 -2.58 1.09
C GLU A 78 14.90 -4.03 0.60
N ALA A 79 13.80 -4.80 0.57
CA ALA A 79 13.80 -6.14 0.00
C ALA A 79 14.17 -6.18 -1.50
N VAL A 80 13.91 -5.10 -2.24
CA VAL A 80 14.32 -4.95 -3.64
C VAL A 80 15.81 -4.61 -3.74
N ARG A 81 16.31 -3.75 -2.84
CA ARG A 81 17.71 -3.33 -2.78
C ARG A 81 18.63 -4.45 -2.35
N SER A 82 18.23 -5.22 -1.35
CA SER A 82 18.97 -6.35 -0.80
C SER A 82 18.77 -7.64 -1.60
N PHE A 83 17.99 -7.61 -2.69
CA PHE A 83 17.75 -8.81 -3.48
C PHE A 83 19.06 -9.26 -4.14
N PRO A 84 19.50 -10.52 -3.95
CA PRO A 84 20.76 -10.99 -4.50
C PRO A 84 20.72 -11.02 -6.03
N VAL A 85 21.86 -10.77 -6.68
CA VAL A 85 21.96 -10.83 -8.15
C VAL A 85 21.51 -12.22 -8.61
N PRO A 86 20.45 -12.33 -9.43
CA PRO A 86 19.93 -13.62 -9.84
C PRO A 86 20.86 -14.27 -10.86
N PHE A 87 21.31 -15.50 -10.57
CA PHE A 87 22.19 -16.28 -11.46
C PHE A 87 21.43 -17.35 -12.27
N LYS A 88 20.15 -17.57 -11.99
CA LYS A 88 19.31 -18.60 -12.63
C LYS A 88 17.99 -17.99 -13.13
N PRO A 89 17.38 -18.52 -14.20
CA PRO A 89 16.10 -18.04 -14.73
C PRO A 89 14.99 -17.91 -13.67
N LYS A 90 14.92 -18.85 -12.72
CA LYS A 90 13.98 -18.78 -11.58
C LYS A 90 14.22 -17.56 -10.69
N GLY A 91 15.48 -17.18 -10.45
CA GLY A 91 15.82 -15.99 -9.67
C GLY A 91 15.47 -14.71 -10.42
N VAL A 92 15.67 -14.68 -11.74
CA VAL A 92 15.28 -13.55 -12.60
C VAL A 92 13.76 -13.34 -12.56
N LEU A 93 12.99 -14.43 -12.64
CA LEU A 93 11.53 -14.42 -12.49
C LEU A 93 11.09 -13.89 -11.12
N ALA A 94 11.70 -14.37 -10.04
CA ALA A 94 11.38 -13.91 -8.68
C ALA A 94 11.63 -12.41 -8.52
N PHE A 95 12.75 -11.93 -9.06
CA PHE A 95 13.11 -10.51 -9.04
C PHE A 95 12.16 -9.64 -9.87
N LEU A 96 11.80 -10.09 -11.08
CA LEU A 96 10.84 -9.40 -11.94
C LEU A 96 9.45 -9.36 -11.29
N GLY A 97 9.04 -10.42 -10.60
CA GLY A 97 7.80 -10.44 -9.81
C GLY A 97 7.81 -9.41 -8.68
N LEU A 98 8.92 -9.33 -7.93
CA LEU A 98 9.09 -8.38 -6.83
C LEU A 98 9.08 -6.92 -7.33
N ARG A 99 9.84 -6.60 -8.38
CA ARG A 99 9.89 -5.24 -8.97
C ARG A 99 8.61 -4.87 -9.71
N GLY A 100 7.94 -5.85 -10.31
CA GLY A 100 6.68 -5.67 -11.02
C GLY A 100 5.60 -5.01 -10.16
N TYR A 101 5.63 -5.25 -8.85
CA TYR A 101 4.73 -4.60 -7.89
C TYR A 101 4.88 -3.06 -7.90
N TYR A 102 6.10 -2.55 -8.05
CA TYR A 102 6.43 -1.12 -8.02
C TYR A 102 6.62 -0.49 -9.41
N ARG A 103 6.37 -1.25 -10.50
CA ARG A 103 6.65 -0.82 -11.89
C ARG A 103 6.10 0.56 -12.26
N ARG A 104 4.96 0.96 -11.70
CA ARG A 104 4.30 2.25 -11.98
C ARG A 104 5.14 3.47 -11.58
N PHE A 105 6.13 3.27 -10.69
CA PHE A 105 7.03 4.30 -10.19
C PHE A 105 8.36 4.35 -10.95
N ILE A 106 8.56 3.45 -11.93
CA ILE A 106 9.79 3.35 -12.72
C ILE A 106 9.47 3.82 -14.13
N LYS A 107 10.00 4.99 -14.49
CA LYS A 107 9.88 5.51 -15.87
C LYS A 107 10.53 4.52 -16.84
N ASN A 108 9.85 4.24 -17.95
CA ASN A 108 10.30 3.30 -18.98
C ASN A 108 10.61 1.89 -18.46
N TYR A 109 9.83 1.39 -17.48
CA TYR A 109 10.06 0.07 -16.88
C TYR A 109 10.19 -1.06 -17.89
N ALA A 110 9.39 -1.05 -18.97
CA ALA A 110 9.41 -2.10 -19.99
C ALA A 110 10.79 -2.20 -20.67
N GLU A 111 11.34 -1.08 -21.13
CA GLU A 111 12.66 -0.98 -21.76
C GLU A 111 13.77 -1.42 -20.79
N ILE A 112 13.69 -0.98 -19.53
CA ILE A 112 14.70 -1.33 -18.50
C ILE A 112 14.66 -2.82 -18.16
N ALA A 113 13.47 -3.42 -18.14
CA ALA A 113 13.28 -4.82 -17.74
C ALA A 113 13.44 -5.81 -18.90
N GLU A 114 13.42 -5.35 -20.16
CA GLU A 114 13.51 -6.19 -21.36
C GLU A 114 14.70 -7.16 -21.35
N PRO A 115 15.94 -6.73 -21.05
CA PRO A 115 17.09 -7.65 -21.01
C PRO A 115 16.93 -8.78 -19.98
N LEU A 116 16.20 -8.52 -18.88
CA LEU A 116 15.93 -9.52 -17.86
C LEU A 116 14.82 -10.49 -18.28
N PHE A 117 13.83 -10.03 -19.06
CA PHE A 117 12.79 -10.91 -19.58
C PHE A 117 13.34 -11.93 -20.58
N ASP A 118 14.36 -11.57 -21.35
CA ASP A 118 15.02 -12.50 -22.28
C ASP A 118 15.82 -13.60 -21.57
N GLN A 119 16.41 -13.29 -20.41
CA GLN A 119 17.09 -14.28 -19.55
C GLN A 119 16.15 -15.30 -18.90
N ARG A 120 14.82 -15.19 -19.11
CA ARG A 120 13.84 -16.18 -18.66
C ARG A 120 13.85 -17.46 -19.51
N LYS A 121 14.35 -17.40 -20.74
CA LYS A 121 14.26 -18.48 -21.74
C LYS A 121 15.50 -19.39 -21.81
N ALA A 122 16.55 -19.06 -21.05
CA ALA A 122 17.79 -19.85 -20.97
C ALA A 122 17.66 -21.03 -20.00
#